data_AF-A0AAV4DUS3-F1
#
_entry.id   AF-A0AAV4DUS3-F1
#
_cell.length_a   1.000
_cell.length_b   1.000
_cell.length_c   1.000
_cell.angle_alpha   90.00
_cell.angle_beta   90.00
_cell.angle_gamma   90.00
#
_symmetry.space_group_name_H-M   'P 1'
#
loop_
_entity.id
_entity.type
_entity.pdbx_description
1 polymer ?
#
loop_
_entity_poly.entity_id
_entity_poly.type
_entity_poly.pdbx_seq_one_letter_code
_entity_poly.pdbx_strand_id
1 'polypeptide(L)'
;MMTFALRLEKNKKRGNIRIKFNVDKLKDPNIVTTFQANIGRRFAPLLALDNDQHLTADDLVETFNETLSEEASKLLGKPRVKKKWMTDEILALCDQRRSLKKRKKDPEVSKQYRETILKV
;
A
#
# COMPACT_ATOMS: atom_id res chain seq x y z
N MET A 1 -14.27 -54.49 -15.47
CA MET A 1 -14.61 -53.49 -14.44
C MET A 1 -14.04 -52.15 -14.90
N MET A 2 -14.87 -51.10 -15.05
CA MET A 2 -14.41 -49.77 -15.44
C MET A 2 -13.88 -49.03 -14.20
N THR A 3 -12.59 -48.68 -14.18
CA THR A 3 -11.98 -47.84 -13.16
C THR A 3 -12.03 -46.39 -13.61
N PHE A 4 -12.92 -45.59 -13.03
CA PHE A 4 -12.93 -44.14 -13.24
C PHE A 4 -11.87 -43.49 -12.35
N ALA A 5 -10.83 -42.93 -12.97
CA ALA A 5 -9.84 -42.13 -12.26
C ALA A 5 -10.36 -40.69 -12.08
N LEU A 6 -10.92 -40.39 -10.91
CA LEU A 6 -11.28 -39.03 -10.53
C LEU A 6 -10.02 -38.23 -10.19
N ARG A 7 -9.77 -37.15 -10.93
CA ARG A 7 -8.75 -36.15 -10.58
C ARG A 7 -9.43 -34.98 -9.88
N LEU A 8 -9.15 -34.81 -8.59
CA LEU A 8 -9.62 -33.66 -7.84
C LEU A 8 -8.94 -32.38 -8.34
N GLU A 9 -9.74 -31.34 -8.56
CA GLU A 9 -9.24 -30.04 -8.99
C GLU A 9 -8.39 -29.42 -7.88
N LYS A 10 -7.14 -29.06 -8.19
CA LYS A 10 -6.24 -28.44 -7.23
C LYS A 10 -6.63 -26.98 -7.03
N ASN A 11 -7.36 -26.71 -5.96
CA ASN A 11 -7.58 -25.36 -5.48
C ASN A 11 -6.23 -24.71 -5.14
N LYS A 12 -5.82 -23.71 -5.95
CA LYS A 12 -4.64 -22.91 -5.65
C LYS A 12 -4.91 -22.14 -4.36
N LYS A 13 -4.17 -22.45 -3.28
CA LYS A 13 -4.18 -21.65 -2.06
C LYS A 13 -3.88 -20.20 -2.46
N ARG A 14 -4.71 -19.26 -2.02
CA ARG A 14 -4.43 -17.83 -2.21
C ARG A 14 -3.06 -17.57 -1.59
N GLY A 15 -2.12 -17.05 -2.37
CA GLY A 15 -0.80 -16.67 -1.85
C GLY A 15 -0.96 -15.66 -0.72
N ASN A 16 -0.05 -15.66 0.25
CA ASN A 16 -0.06 -14.72 1.35
C ASN A 16 0.17 -13.29 0.81
N ILE A 17 -0.90 -12.51 0.64
CA ILE A 17 -0.80 -11.10 0.23
C ILE A 17 -0.53 -10.28 1.48
N ARG A 18 0.75 -9.96 1.72
CA ARG A 18 1.14 -9.08 2.82
C ARG A 18 0.55 -7.68 2.59
N ILE A 19 -0.47 -7.31 3.36
CA ILE A 19 -1.05 -5.97 3.32
C ILE A 19 0.00 -4.99 3.87
N LYS A 20 0.39 -4.01 3.05
CA LYS A 20 1.21 -2.89 3.50
C LYS A 20 0.29 -1.79 4.00
N PHE A 21 0.56 -1.26 5.19
CA PHE A 21 -0.15 -0.12 5.78
C PHE A 21 0.68 1.17 5.66
N ASN A 22 0.01 2.32 5.65
CA ASN A 22 0.69 3.61 5.66
C ASN A 22 1.19 3.97 7.07
N VAL A 23 2.39 3.52 7.42
CA VAL A 23 3.03 3.79 8.71
C VAL A 23 3.40 5.26 8.92
N ASP A 24 3.48 6.09 7.88
CA ASP A 24 3.77 7.52 8.05
C ASP A 24 2.68 8.24 8.85
N LYS A 25 1.44 7.76 8.80
CA LYS A 25 0.34 8.29 9.61
C LYS A 25 0.51 8.04 11.11
N LEU A 26 1.34 7.07 11.51
CA LEU A 26 1.64 6.83 12.93
C LEU A 26 2.58 7.88 13.52
N LYS A 27 3.12 8.80 12.71
CA LYS A 27 3.86 9.97 13.21
C LYS A 27 2.92 10.98 13.89
N ASP A 28 1.63 10.95 13.56
CA ASP A 28 0.64 11.82 14.16
C ASP A 28 0.18 11.24 15.52
N PRO A 29 0.44 11.91 16.65
CA PRO A 29 0.13 11.37 17.98
C PRO A 29 -1.37 11.14 18.19
N ASN A 30 -2.23 11.94 17.53
CA ASN A 30 -3.68 11.77 17.57
C ASN A 30 -4.14 10.47 16.89
N ILE A 31 -3.43 10.02 15.84
CA ILE A 31 -3.75 8.76 15.16
C ILE A 31 -3.31 7.58 16.01
N VAL A 32 -2.19 7.71 16.73
CA VAL A 32 -1.70 6.68 17.65
C VAL A 32 -2.66 6.49 18.83
N THR A 33 -3.09 7.59 19.46
CA THR A 33 -3.99 7.52 20.63
C THR A 33 -5.36 6.94 20.25
N THR A 34 -5.91 7.36 19.11
CA THR A 34 -7.19 6.82 18.60
C THR A 34 -7.07 5.34 18.23
N PHE A 35 -5.97 4.92 17.61
CA PHE A 35 -5.73 3.53 17.28
C PHE A 35 -5.63 2.65 18.53
N GLN A 36 -4.86 3.08 19.54
CA GLN A 36 -4.73 2.36 20.81
C GLN A 36 -6.06 2.24 21.55
N ALA A 37 -6.83 3.34 21.63
CA ALA A 37 -8.14 3.34 22.28
C ALA A 37 -9.13 2.39 21.56
N ASN A 38 -9.14 2.39 20.23
CA ASN A 38 -10.03 1.53 19.44
C ASN A 38 -9.69 0.04 19.59
N ILE A 39 -8.40 -0.31 19.57
CA ILE A 39 -7.93 -1.66 19.85
C ILE A 39 -8.34 -2.06 21.27
N GLY A 40 -7.96 -1.27 22.28
CA GLY A 40 -8.27 -1.56 23.68
C GLY A 40 -9.78 -1.78 23.90
N ARG A 41 -10.62 -0.96 23.28
CA ARG A 41 -12.08 -1.11 23.36
C ARG A 41 -12.60 -2.40 22.72
N ARG A 42 -12.07 -2.82 21.56
CA ARG A 42 -12.50 -4.06 20.90
C ARG A 42 -12.07 -5.32 21.65
N PHE A 43 -10.94 -5.27 22.34
CA PHE A 43 -10.40 -6.41 23.08
C PHE A 43 -10.81 -6.46 24.56
N ALA A 44 -11.35 -5.37 25.12
CA ALA A 44 -11.84 -5.36 26.51
C ALA A 44 -12.81 -6.52 26.83
N PRO A 45 -13.76 -6.92 25.96
CA PRO A 45 -14.62 -8.07 26.20
C PRO A 45 -13.86 -9.41 26.20
N LEU A 46 -12.83 -9.55 25.36
CA LEU A 46 -12.02 -10.77 25.27
C LEU A 46 -11.11 -10.95 26.49
N LEU A 47 -10.72 -9.85 27.15
CA LEU A 47 -9.98 -9.87 28.42
C LEU A 47 -10.89 -10.18 29.63
N ALA A 48 -12.21 -10.03 29.47
CA ALA A 48 -13.20 -10.28 30.50
C ALA A 48 -13.84 -11.68 30.40
N LEU A 49 -13.52 -12.45 29.36
CA LEU A 49 -13.89 -13.85 29.27
C LEU A 49 -12.95 -14.66 30.16
N ASP A 50 -13.48 -15.22 31.24
CA ASP A 50 -12.81 -16.28 31.98
C ASP A 50 -12.59 -17.50 31.06
N ASN A 51 -11.57 -18.30 31.38
CA ASN A 51 -11.04 -19.44 30.60
C ASN A 51 -12.05 -20.57 30.27
N ASP A 52 -13.34 -20.37 30.48
CA ASP A 52 -14.42 -21.36 30.37
C ASP A 52 -14.98 -21.53 28.95
N GLN A 53 -14.54 -20.72 27.98
CA GLN A 53 -14.90 -20.90 26.57
C GLN A 53 -13.79 -21.66 25.84
N HIS A 54 -14.19 -22.74 25.15
CA HIS A 54 -13.38 -23.61 24.29
C HIS A 54 -12.80 -22.90 23.03
N LEU A 55 -12.38 -21.64 23.15
CA LEU A 55 -11.58 -20.97 22.13
C LEU A 55 -10.13 -21.44 22.29
N THR A 56 -9.61 -22.09 21.26
CA THR A 56 -8.21 -22.45 21.25
C THR A 56 -7.36 -21.17 21.16
N ALA A 57 -6.12 -21.22 21.65
CA ALA A 57 -5.20 -20.08 21.56
C ALA A 57 -5.02 -19.61 20.11
N ASP A 58 -5.11 -20.55 19.14
CA ASP A 58 -4.98 -20.25 17.72
C ASP A 58 -6.17 -19.42 17.19
N ASP A 59 -7.40 -19.73 17.60
CA ASP A 59 -8.60 -18.97 17.21
C ASP A 59 -8.57 -17.53 17.76
N LEU A 60 -8.06 -17.36 18.98
CA LEU A 60 -7.87 -16.04 19.59
C LEU A 60 -6.81 -15.21 18.85
N VAL A 61 -5.73 -15.86 18.41
CA VAL A 61 -4.68 -15.20 17.62
C VAL A 61 -5.20 -14.82 16.23
N GLU A 62 -6.01 -15.66 15.60
CA GLU A 62 -6.60 -15.36 14.30
C GLU A 62 -7.55 -14.16 14.39
N THR A 63 -8.51 -14.19 15.33
CA THR A 63 -9.45 -13.08 15.57
C THR A 63 -8.73 -11.78 15.97
N PHE A 64 -7.64 -11.87 16.74
CA PHE A 64 -6.79 -10.73 17.05
C PHE A 64 -6.17 -10.12 15.80
N ASN A 65 -5.55 -10.95 14.95
CA ASN A 65 -4.91 -10.47 13.73
C ASN A 65 -5.90 -9.87 12.74
N GLU A 66 -7.10 -10.45 12.63
CA GLU A 66 -8.18 -9.94 11.78
C GLU A 66 -8.66 -8.56 12.24
N THR A 67 -9.03 -8.43 13.51
CA THR A 67 -9.52 -7.17 14.07
C THR A 67 -8.46 -6.06 14.05
N LEU A 68 -7.19 -6.41 14.29
CA LEU A 68 -6.06 -5.49 14.16
C LEU A 68 -5.88 -5.05 12.70
N SER A 69 -5.93 -5.98 11.76
CA SER A 69 -5.83 -5.70 10.33
C SER A 69 -6.98 -4.81 9.84
N GLU A 70 -8.21 -5.05 10.31
CA GLU A 70 -9.37 -4.23 10.00
C GLU A 70 -9.23 -2.79 10.49
N GLU A 71 -8.88 -2.58 11.76
CA GLU A 71 -8.70 -1.24 12.32
C GLU A 71 -7.50 -0.52 11.69
N ALA A 72 -6.40 -1.23 11.44
CA ALA A 72 -5.25 -0.69 10.72
C ALA A 72 -5.63 -0.29 9.30
N SER A 73 -6.49 -1.06 8.62
CA SER A 73 -6.98 -0.72 7.29
C SER A 73 -7.86 0.53 7.28
N LYS A 74 -8.66 0.75 8.34
CA LYS A 74 -9.52 1.94 8.48
C LYS A 74 -8.70 3.20 8.77
N LEU A 75 -7.78 3.14 9.72
CA LEU A 75 -7.04 4.31 10.20
C LEU A 75 -5.80 4.62 9.34
N LEU A 76 -4.96 3.61 9.11
CA LEU A 76 -3.73 3.77 8.32
C LEU A 76 -4.04 3.72 6.82
N GLY A 77 -4.92 2.82 6.41
CA GLY A 77 -5.20 2.59 4.99
C GLY A 77 -3.99 2.05 4.24
N LYS A 78 -4.13 1.90 2.92
CA LYS A 78 -3.04 1.47 2.05
C LYS A 78 -2.03 2.61 1.86
N PRO A 79 -0.72 2.32 1.76
CA PRO A 79 0.27 3.35 1.44
C PRO A 79 -0.13 4.03 0.12
N ARG A 80 -0.17 5.36 0.14
CA ARG A 80 -0.49 6.14 -1.05
C ARG A 80 0.62 5.97 -2.09
N VAL A 81 0.13 5.77 -3.32
CA VAL A 81 0.72 5.92 -4.66
C VAL A 81 2.25 5.92 -4.75
N LYS A 82 2.77 5.05 -5.63
CA LYS A 82 4.19 5.01 -6.06
C LYS A 82 4.73 6.43 -6.18
N LYS A 83 5.75 6.75 -5.39
CA LYS A 83 6.50 8.00 -5.53
C LYS A 83 6.89 8.14 -7.00
N LYS A 84 6.51 9.26 -7.64
CA LYS A 84 6.84 9.50 -9.04
C LYS A 84 8.37 9.38 -9.18
N TRP A 85 8.82 8.61 -10.17
CA TRP A 85 10.25 8.36 -10.41
C TRP A 85 11.01 9.66 -10.75
N MET A 86 10.30 10.66 -11.28
CA MET A 86 10.81 12.00 -11.55
C MET A 86 9.92 13.04 -10.89
N THR A 87 10.55 14.16 -10.50
CA THR A 87 9.82 15.37 -10.12
C THR A 87 9.10 15.96 -11.33
N ASP A 88 8.02 16.68 -11.07
CA ASP A 88 7.21 17.31 -12.13
C ASP A 88 8.05 18.36 -12.90
N GLU A 89 9.06 18.96 -12.26
CA GLU A 89 10.04 19.85 -12.89
C GLU A 89 10.87 19.17 -13.98
N ILE A 90 11.38 17.95 -13.72
CA ILE A 90 12.19 17.20 -14.70
C ILE A 90 11.32 16.76 -15.89
N LEU A 91 10.05 16.39 -15.61
CA LEU A 91 9.08 16.09 -16.66
C LEU A 91 8.80 17.32 -17.53
N ALA A 92 8.59 18.48 -16.92
CA ALA A 92 8.40 19.74 -17.64
C ALA A 92 9.61 20.11 -18.53
N LEU A 93 10.84 19.94 -18.03
CA LEU A 93 12.05 20.14 -18.82
C LEU A 93 12.15 19.16 -20.00
N CYS A 94 11.75 17.89 -19.81
CA CYS A 94 11.70 16.91 -20.89
C CYS A 94 10.69 17.30 -21.98
N ASP A 95 9.50 17.76 -21.60
CA ASP A 95 8.48 18.18 -22.54
C ASP A 95 8.84 19.48 -23.25
N GLN A 96 9.48 20.42 -22.54
CA GLN A 96 10.07 21.62 -23.14
C GLN A 96 11.10 21.23 -24.20
N ARG A 97 12.03 20.32 -23.90
CA ARG A 97 13.00 19.81 -24.89
C ARG A 97 12.34 19.15 -26.09
N ARG A 98 11.29 18.34 -25.89
CA ARG A 98 10.53 17.71 -27.00
C ARG A 98 9.88 18.76 -27.90
N SER A 99 9.31 19.81 -27.32
CA SER A 99 8.66 20.90 -28.07
C SER A 99 9.68 21.69 -28.91
N LEU A 100 10.83 22.05 -28.32
CA LEU A 100 11.90 22.78 -28.99
C LEU A 100 12.58 21.94 -30.07
N LYS A 101 12.74 20.62 -29.85
CA LYS A 101 13.30 19.71 -30.86
C LYS A 101 12.47 19.68 -32.15
N LYS A 102 11.14 19.81 -32.06
CA LYS A 102 10.25 19.85 -33.23
C LYS A 102 10.45 21.11 -34.09
N ARG A 103 10.87 22.22 -33.48
CA ARG A 103 11.08 23.53 -34.12
C ARG A 103 12.55 23.92 -34.24
N LYS A 104 13.47 22.95 -34.12
CA LYS A 104 14.92 23.17 -34.08
C LYS A 104 15.50 23.85 -35.35
N LYS A 105 14.76 23.87 -36.45
CA LYS A 105 15.19 24.55 -37.69
C LYS A 105 15.29 26.06 -37.52
N ASP A 106 14.55 26.64 -36.57
CA ASP A 106 14.64 28.06 -36.26
C ASP A 106 15.90 28.35 -35.40
N PRO A 107 16.70 29.37 -35.77
CA PRO A 107 17.97 29.65 -35.10
C PRO A 107 17.81 30.07 -33.64
N GLU A 108 16.74 30.79 -33.28
CA GLU A 108 16.44 31.15 -31.89
C GLU A 108 16.03 29.93 -31.04
N VAL A 109 15.18 29.07 -31.60
CA VAL A 109 14.74 27.83 -30.94
C VAL A 109 15.91 26.87 -30.75
N SER A 110 16.87 26.85 -31.69
CA SER A 110 18.09 26.06 -31.58
C SER A 110 18.99 26.52 -30.43
N LYS A 111 19.09 27.84 -30.19
CA LYS A 111 19.80 28.39 -29.02
C LYS A 111 19.10 27.99 -27.71
N GLN A 112 17.78 28.21 -27.62
CA GLN A 112 16.99 27.82 -26.45
C GLN A 112 17.08 26.32 -26.16
N TYR A 113 17.07 25.47 -27.20
CA TYR A 113 17.26 24.03 -27.04
C TYR A 113 18.62 23.69 -26.41
N ARG A 114 19.71 24.35 -26.83
CA ARG A 114 21.05 24.15 -26.23
C ARG A 114 21.10 24.61 -24.78
N GLU A 115 20.46 25.72 -24.45
CA GLU A 115 20.39 26.24 -23.07
C GLU A 115 19.63 25.27 -22.16
N THR A 116 18.54 24.68 -22.62
CA THR A 116 17.81 23.68 -21.82
C THR A 116 18.60 22.41 -21.55
N ILE A 117 19.67 22.13 -22.31
CA ILE A 117 20.57 20.99 -22.05
C ILE A 117 21.47 21.27 -20.84
N LEU A 118 21.89 22.52 -20.65
CA LEU A 118 22.80 22.96 -19.59
C LEU A 118 22.11 23.17 -18.22
N LYS A 119 20.77 23.14 -18.17
CA LYS A 119 19.97 23.37 -16.96
C LYS A 119 19.69 22.10 -16.11
N VAL A 120 20.27 20.96 -16.48
CA VAL A 120 20.21 19.70 -15.72
C VAL A 120 21.57 19.46 -15.10
#